data_AF-A0A932XXG4-F1
#
_entry.id   AF-A0A932XXG4-F1
#
_cell.length_a   1.000
_cell.length_b   1.000
_cell.length_c   1.000
_cell.angle_alpha   90.00
_cell.angle_beta   90.00
_cell.angle_gamma   90.00
#
_symmetry.space_group_name_H-M   'P 1'
#
loop_
_entity.id
_entity.type
_entity.pdbx_description
1 polymer ?
#
loop_
_entity_poly.entity_id
_entity_poly.type
_entity_poly.pdbx_seq_one_letter_code
_entity_poly.pdbx_strand_id
1 'polypeptide(L)'
;MSEQLTVSRKPSKIRIHPWDRWVVGVLLTAYCVLPATASAQALLPDCFKGAESQTYETVKECLKDVGGLAIQWVLAIALIFLMITGYLYVTSLGNKQQAETAKNSFLFITIGILVVLSAYLVVNTLGAYFLK
;
A
#
# COMPACT_ATOMS: atom_id res chain seq x y z
N MET A 1 42.94 -18.00 28.52
CA MET A 1 42.67 -18.02 27.06
C MET A 1 41.23 -18.46 26.84
N SER A 2 40.24 -17.56 27.00
CA SER A 2 38.82 -17.80 26.64
C SER A 2 37.86 -16.60 26.86
N GLU A 3 38.34 -15.40 27.21
CA GLU A 3 37.46 -14.28 27.63
C GLU A 3 37.17 -13.24 26.53
N GLN A 4 36.95 -13.67 25.28
CA GLN A 4 36.69 -12.79 24.13
C GLN A 4 35.44 -13.17 23.32
N LEU A 5 34.37 -13.66 23.97
CA LEU A 5 33.07 -13.89 23.30
C LEU A 5 31.91 -13.09 23.89
N THR A 6 32.20 -12.00 24.60
CA THR A 6 31.17 -11.08 25.13
C THR A 6 30.90 -9.90 24.19
N VAL A 7 30.78 -10.13 22.88
CA VAL A 7 30.07 -9.17 22.01
C VAL A 7 28.57 -9.41 22.18
N SER A 8 28.08 -9.04 23.38
CA SER A 8 26.66 -8.96 23.68
C SER A 8 26.07 -7.84 22.83
N ARG A 9 25.46 -8.20 21.69
CA ARG A 9 24.60 -7.31 20.94
C ARG A 9 23.43 -6.93 21.85
N LYS A 10 23.59 -5.82 22.58
CA LYS A 10 22.50 -5.15 23.29
C LYS A 10 21.36 -5.04 22.27
N PRO A 11 20.19 -5.65 22.50
CA PRO A 11 19.04 -5.40 21.65
C PRO A 11 18.77 -3.91 21.81
N SER A 12 19.07 -3.14 20.76
CA SER A 12 18.69 -1.75 20.69
C SER A 12 17.18 -1.75 20.72
N LYS A 13 16.65 -1.59 21.94
CA LYS A 13 15.24 -1.40 22.24
C LYS A 13 14.79 -0.32 21.27
N ILE A 14 14.09 -0.72 20.20
CA ILE A 14 13.62 0.19 19.17
C ILE A 14 12.69 1.13 19.92
N ARG A 15 13.23 2.30 20.26
CA ARG A 15 12.54 3.32 21.02
C ARG A 15 11.66 4.02 20.01
N ILE A 16 10.51 3.41 19.72
CA ILE A 16 9.44 4.06 18.97
C ILE A 16 9.20 5.41 19.62
N HIS A 17 9.52 6.48 18.90
CA HIS A 17 9.44 7.82 19.45
C HIS A 17 7.95 8.11 19.69
N PRO A 18 7.59 8.90 20.71
CA PRO A 18 6.18 9.17 21.04
C PRO A 18 5.41 9.78 19.85
N TRP A 19 6.12 10.43 18.92
CA TRP A 19 5.61 10.99 17.67
C TRP A 19 5.20 9.92 16.64
N ASP A 20 5.83 8.74 16.62
CA ASP A 20 5.47 7.63 15.69
C ASP A 20 4.06 7.10 15.96
N ARG A 21 3.63 7.10 17.23
CA ARG A 21 2.31 6.62 17.65
C ARG A 21 1.19 7.55 17.19
N TRP A 22 1.45 8.85 17.14
CA TRP A 22 0.49 9.85 16.66
C TRP A 22 0.39 9.82 15.13
N VAL A 23 1.50 9.69 14.41
CA VAL A 23 1.50 9.62 12.94
C VAL A 23 0.80 8.35 12.43
N VAL A 24 1.12 7.20 13.02
CA VAL A 24 0.45 5.93 12.66
C VAL A 24 -1.02 5.95 13.08
N GLY A 25 -1.34 6.56 14.22
CA GLY A 25 -2.71 6.77 14.66
C GLY A 25 -3.52 7.63 13.69
N VAL A 26 -2.96 8.74 13.21
CA VAL A 26 -3.62 9.66 12.25
C VAL A 26 -3.77 9.03 10.86
N LEU A 27 -2.79 8.27 10.39
CA LEU A 27 -2.87 7.59 9.08
C LEU A 27 -3.87 6.43 9.10
N LEU A 28 -3.95 5.68 10.20
CA LEU A 28 -4.95 4.61 10.37
C LEU A 28 -6.37 5.16 10.53
N THR A 29 -6.54 6.28 11.25
CA THR A 29 -7.86 6.92 11.34
C THR A 29 -8.25 7.56 10.01
N ALA A 30 -7.33 8.18 9.27
CA ALA A 30 -7.58 8.66 7.91
C ALA A 30 -7.98 7.51 6.98
N TYR A 31 -7.29 6.37 7.04
CA TYR A 31 -7.62 5.18 6.25
C TYR A 31 -9.01 4.61 6.57
N CYS A 32 -9.47 4.71 7.81
CA CYS A 32 -10.80 4.26 8.24
C CYS A 32 -11.92 5.25 7.86
N VAL A 33 -11.61 6.56 7.76
CA VAL A 33 -12.57 7.62 7.44
C VAL A 33 -12.72 7.89 5.94
N LEU A 34 -11.67 7.66 5.14
CA LEU A 34 -11.71 7.78 3.68
C LEU A 34 -12.79 6.92 2.99
N PRO A 35 -13.05 5.66 3.41
CA PRO A 35 -14.18 4.90 2.86
C PRO A 35 -15.54 5.30 3.45
N ALA A 36 -15.58 6.06 4.56
CA ALA A 36 -16.82 6.38 5.27
C ALA A 36 -17.51 7.67 4.81
N THR A 37 -16.80 8.57 4.12
CA THR A 37 -17.44 9.77 3.51
C THR A 37 -18.05 9.49 2.14
N ALA A 38 -17.69 8.38 1.50
CA ALA A 38 -18.48 7.78 0.44
C ALA A 38 -19.55 6.91 1.10
N SER A 39 -20.76 7.45 1.22
CA SER A 39 -22.00 6.76 1.60
C SER A 39 -21.97 5.23 1.42
N ALA A 40 -22.32 4.50 2.48
CA ALA A 40 -22.43 3.04 2.59
C ALA A 40 -23.34 2.33 1.54
N GLN A 41 -23.82 3.05 0.53
CA GLN A 41 -24.71 2.55 -0.54
C GLN A 41 -23.99 2.35 -1.89
N ALA A 42 -22.69 2.66 -1.98
CA ALA A 42 -21.88 2.53 -3.20
C ALA A 42 -20.74 1.50 -3.10
N LEU A 43 -20.72 0.67 -2.06
CA LEU A 43 -19.69 -0.39 -1.89
C LEU A 43 -19.90 -1.63 -2.77
N LEU A 44 -21.05 -1.73 -3.42
CA LEU A 44 -21.30 -2.75 -4.44
C LEU A 44 -21.27 -2.04 -5.80
N PRO A 45 -20.28 -2.34 -6.67
CA PRO A 45 -20.32 -1.96 -8.07
C PRO A 45 -21.70 -2.31 -8.62
N ASP A 46 -22.31 -1.45 -9.43
CA ASP A 46 -23.70 -1.66 -9.90
C ASP A 46 -23.90 -3.00 -10.63
N CYS A 47 -22.79 -3.59 -11.10
CA CYS A 47 -22.64 -4.96 -11.58
C CYS A 47 -23.03 -6.10 -10.61
N PHE A 48 -23.05 -5.89 -9.29
CA PHE A 48 -23.46 -6.90 -8.29
C PHE A 48 -24.92 -6.78 -7.83
N LYS A 49 -25.60 -5.68 -8.18
CA LYS A 49 -27.03 -5.50 -7.93
C LYS A 49 -27.78 -6.17 -9.07
N GLY A 50 -28.09 -7.46 -8.93
CA GLY A 50 -28.72 -8.25 -9.97
C GLY A 50 -29.96 -7.57 -10.57
N ALA A 51 -29.83 -7.07 -11.80
CA ALA A 51 -30.91 -6.74 -12.72
C ALA A 51 -30.35 -6.67 -14.14
N GLU A 52 -30.60 -7.75 -14.88
CA GLU A 52 -30.86 -7.79 -16.32
C GLU A 52 -30.24 -6.70 -17.22
N SER A 53 -29.09 -7.02 -17.81
CA SER A 53 -28.92 -7.13 -19.28
C SER A 53 -27.45 -7.40 -19.55
N GLN A 54 -27.17 -8.51 -20.22
CA GLN A 54 -25.84 -8.91 -20.67
C GLN A 54 -25.37 -7.96 -21.78
N THR A 55 -25.05 -6.72 -21.42
CA THR A 55 -24.49 -5.72 -22.33
C THR A 55 -22.98 -5.65 -22.11
N TYR A 56 -22.21 -5.67 -23.19
CA TYR A 56 -20.74 -5.64 -23.17
C TYR A 56 -20.17 -4.41 -22.45
N GLU A 57 -20.90 -3.30 -22.47
CA GLU A 57 -20.51 -2.05 -21.81
C GLU A 57 -20.63 -2.14 -20.28
N THR A 58 -21.64 -2.83 -19.76
CA THR A 58 -21.83 -3.05 -18.30
C THR A 58 -20.67 -3.85 -17.70
N VAL A 59 -20.14 -4.83 -18.44
CA VAL A 59 -18.99 -5.65 -18.00
C VAL A 59 -17.70 -4.82 -17.98
N LYS A 60 -17.50 -3.92 -18.96
CA LYS A 60 -16.34 -3.01 -19.00
C LYS A 60 -16.36 -2.03 -17.83
N GLU A 61 -17.51 -1.46 -17.53
CA GLU A 61 -17.69 -0.54 -16.39
C GLU A 61 -17.49 -1.28 -15.06
N CYS A 62 -18.02 -2.49 -14.93
CA CYS A 62 -17.80 -3.35 -13.77
C CYS A 62 -16.31 -3.65 -13.49
N LEU A 63 -15.55 -4.00 -14.54
CA LEU A 63 -14.11 -4.25 -14.44
C LEU A 63 -13.35 -2.98 -14.01
N LYS A 64 -13.77 -1.82 -14.51
CA LYS A 64 -13.17 -0.53 -14.14
C LYS A 64 -13.50 -0.12 -12.71
N ASP A 65 -14.72 -0.34 -12.26
CA ASP A 65 -15.15 0.01 -10.90
C ASP A 65 -14.52 -0.89 -9.85
N VAL A 66 -14.51 -2.20 -10.07
CA VAL A 66 -13.84 -3.17 -9.18
C VAL A 66 -12.33 -2.94 -9.16
N GLY A 67 -11.72 -2.75 -10.34
CA GLY A 67 -10.30 -2.43 -10.45
C GLY A 67 -9.95 -1.11 -9.77
N GLY A 68 -10.78 -0.08 -9.94
CA GLY A 68 -10.62 1.23 -9.32
C GLY A 68 -10.69 1.15 -7.79
N LEU A 69 -11.67 0.43 -7.25
CA LEU A 69 -11.79 0.21 -5.81
C LEU A 69 -10.57 -0.52 -5.26
N ALA A 70 -10.15 -1.62 -5.89
CA ALA A 70 -8.98 -2.39 -5.44
C ALA A 70 -7.70 -1.54 -5.42
N ILE A 71 -7.49 -0.71 -6.44
CA ILE A 71 -6.31 0.16 -6.55
C ILE A 71 -6.31 1.26 -5.50
N GLN A 72 -7.47 1.86 -5.17
CA GLN A 72 -7.56 2.86 -4.12
C GLN A 72 -7.05 2.32 -2.77
N TRP A 73 -7.43 1.10 -2.41
CA TRP A 73 -6.96 0.44 -1.18
C TRP A 73 -5.46 0.15 -1.22
N VAL A 74 -4.95 -0.39 -2.33
CA VAL A 74 -3.53 -0.71 -2.47
C VAL A 74 -2.65 0.54 -2.45
N LEU A 75 -3.06 1.61 -3.16
CA LEU A 75 -2.33 2.88 -3.17
C LEU A 75 -2.28 3.53 -1.79
N ALA A 76 -3.39 3.49 -1.04
CA ALA A 76 -3.43 4.04 0.31
C ALA A 76 -2.46 3.31 1.26
N ILE A 77 -2.42 1.98 1.22
CA ILE A 77 -1.46 1.20 2.00
C ILE A 77 -0.02 1.49 1.54
N ALA A 78 0.22 1.54 0.23
CA ALA A 78 1.55 1.79 -0.33
C ALA A 78 2.11 3.16 0.11
N LEU A 79 1.29 4.20 0.17
CA LEU A 79 1.70 5.53 0.65
C LEU A 79 2.14 5.52 2.12
N ILE A 80 1.47 4.77 2.99
CA ILE A 80 1.83 4.64 4.40
C ILE A 80 3.21 3.99 4.55
N PHE A 81 3.43 2.88 3.85
CA PHE A 81 4.73 2.20 3.83
C PHE A 81 5.84 3.09 3.27
N LEU A 82 5.56 3.85 2.21
CA LEU A 82 6.52 4.77 1.60
C LEU A 82 6.95 5.87 2.59
N MET A 83 6.00 6.43 3.35
CA MET A 83 6.27 7.47 4.34
C MET A 83 7.14 6.97 5.50
N ILE A 84 6.85 5.77 6.03
CA ILE A 84 7.64 5.13 7.10
C ILE A 84 9.08 4.89 6.64
N THR A 85 9.24 4.39 5.42
CA THR A 85 10.55 4.05 4.85
C THR A 85 11.38 5.31 4.56
N GLY A 86 10.72 6.38 4.09
CA GLY A 86 11.36 7.68 3.90
C GLY A 86 11.84 8.29 5.21
N TYR A 87 11.01 8.24 6.27
CA TYR A 87 11.40 8.75 7.58
C TYR A 87 12.56 7.96 8.21
N LEU A 88 12.53 6.63 8.08
CA LEU A 88 13.61 5.74 8.52
C LEU A 88 14.93 6.06 7.84
N TYR A 89 14.90 6.42 6.55
CA TYR A 89 16.09 6.83 5.81
C TYR A 89 16.71 8.13 6.36
N VAL A 90 15.88 9.14 6.60
CA VAL A 90 16.32 10.46 7.10
C VAL A 90 16.85 10.37 8.55
N THR A 91 16.31 9.49 9.38
CA THR A 91 16.74 9.32 10.77
C THR A 91 17.97 8.40 10.93
N SER A 92 18.37 7.66 9.89
CA SER A 92 19.50 6.72 9.93
C SER A 92 20.90 7.37 9.86
N LEU A 93 21.01 8.70 10.01
CA LEU A 93 22.21 9.53 9.78
C LEU A 93 23.50 9.14 10.54
N GLY A 94 23.49 8.13 11.40
CA GLY A 94 24.66 7.63 12.14
C GLY A 94 24.98 6.14 11.98
N ASN A 95 24.14 5.33 11.32
CA ASN A 95 24.34 3.89 11.22
C ASN A 95 24.21 3.41 9.77
N LYS A 96 25.36 3.09 9.15
CA LYS A 96 25.45 2.63 7.76
C LYS A 96 24.51 1.45 7.47
N GLN A 97 24.33 0.55 8.42
CA GLN A 97 23.50 -0.63 8.25
C GLN A 97 22.00 -0.32 8.21
N GLN A 98 21.54 0.69 8.96
CA GLN A 98 20.15 1.13 8.91
C GLN A 98 19.86 1.91 7.63
N ALA A 99 20.81 2.74 7.18
CA ALA A 99 20.69 3.46 5.92
C ALA A 99 20.62 2.51 4.72
N GLU A 100 21.42 1.44 4.73
CA GLU A 100 21.39 0.42 3.67
C GLU A 100 20.09 -0.40 3.69
N THR A 101 19.60 -0.76 4.87
CA THR A 101 18.33 -1.47 5.04
C THR A 101 17.13 -0.64 4.57
N ALA A 102 17.12 0.67 4.87
CA ALA A 102 16.09 1.60 4.40
C ALA A 102 16.11 1.76 2.88
N LYS A 103 17.29 1.80 2.24
CA LYS A 103 17.42 1.87 0.77
C LYS A 103 16.84 0.64 0.08
N ASN A 104 17.17 -0.56 0.58
CA ASN A 104 16.64 -1.80 0.02
C ASN A 104 15.12 -1.86 0.17
N SER A 105 14.60 -1.45 1.33
CA SER A 105 13.15 -1.36 1.57
C SER A 105 12.45 -0.39 0.62
N PHE A 106 13.08 0.75 0.33
CA PHE A 106 12.54 1.73 -0.62
C PHE A 106 12.44 1.17 -2.04
N LEU A 107 13.45 0.41 -2.48
CA LEU A 107 13.42 -0.26 -3.80
C LEU A 107 12.28 -1.27 -3.90
N PHE A 108 12.07 -2.10 -2.86
CA PHE A 108 10.98 -3.07 -2.86
C PHE A 108 9.59 -2.41 -2.93
N ILE A 109 9.39 -1.31 -2.19
CA ILE A 109 8.13 -0.55 -2.22
C ILE A 109 7.91 0.07 -3.61
N THR A 110 8.96 0.64 -4.20
CA THR A 110 8.90 1.24 -5.54
C THR A 110 8.50 0.21 -6.59
N ILE A 111 9.08 -0.99 -6.55
CA ILE A 111 8.73 -2.10 -7.45
C ILE A 111 7.28 -2.53 -7.22
N GLY A 112 6.83 -2.62 -5.96
CA GLY A 112 5.45 -2.98 -5.63
C GLY A 112 4.43 -2.02 -6.24
N ILE A 113 4.65 -0.70 -6.13
CA ILE A 113 3.78 0.31 -6.75
C ILE A 113 3.75 0.14 -8.27
N LEU A 114 4.91 -0.11 -8.88
CA LEU A 114 5.06 -0.26 -10.32
C LEU A 114 4.30 -1.49 -10.87
N VAL A 115 4.30 -2.59 -10.10
CA VAL A 115 3.54 -3.81 -10.42
C VAL A 115 2.03 -3.60 -10.33
N VAL A 116 1.56 -2.85 -9.34
CA VAL A 116 0.12 -2.56 -9.18
C VAL A 116 -0.40 -1.71 -10.34
N LEU A 117 0.39 -0.70 -10.75
CA LEU A 117 0.06 0.13 -11.91
C LEU A 117 0.05 -0.69 -13.20
N SER A 118 1.01 -1.59 -13.40
CA SER A 118 1.04 -2.43 -14.60
C SER A 118 -0.11 -3.43 -14.64
N ALA A 119 -0.49 -4.02 -13.49
CA ALA A 119 -1.64 -4.91 -13.39
C ALA A 119 -2.94 -4.23 -13.85
N TYR A 120 -3.18 -2.98 -13.45
CA TYR A 120 -4.37 -2.22 -13.88
C TYR A 120 -4.42 -2.03 -15.40
N LEU A 121 -3.28 -1.64 -15.99
CA LEU A 121 -3.16 -1.45 -17.42
C LEU A 121 -3.46 -2.74 -18.18
N VAL A 122 -2.95 -3.88 -17.70
CA VAL A 122 -3.20 -5.19 -18.30
C VAL A 122 -4.68 -5.57 -18.23
N VAL A 123 -5.34 -5.43 -17.07
CA VAL A 123 -6.77 -5.77 -16.92
C VAL A 123 -7.64 -4.91 -17.85
N ASN A 124 -7.39 -3.60 -17.90
CA ASN A 124 -8.12 -2.69 -18.79
C ASN A 124 -7.86 -3.01 -20.28
N THR A 125 -6.62 -3.41 -20.62
CA THR A 125 -6.26 -3.79 -21.98
C THR A 125 -6.94 -5.09 -22.39
N LEU A 126 -6.89 -6.15 -21.56
CA LEU A 126 -7.56 -7.42 -21.85
C LEU A 126 -9.07 -7.23 -21.96
N GLY A 127 -9.70 -6.47 -21.05
CA GLY A 127 -11.12 -6.14 -21.15
C GLY A 127 -11.46 -5.42 -22.46
N ALA A 128 -10.63 -4.47 -22.89
CA ALA A 128 -10.83 -3.75 -24.15
C ALA A 128 -10.63 -4.63 -25.40
N TYR A 129 -9.70 -5.59 -25.37
CA TYR A 129 -9.41 -6.49 -26.49
C TYR A 129 -10.40 -7.64 -26.63
N PHE A 130 -10.88 -8.23 -25.53
CA PHE A 130 -11.84 -9.34 -25.56
C PHE A 130 -13.29 -8.90 -25.77
N LEU A 131 -13.63 -7.63 -25.51
CA LEU A 131 -14.99 -7.08 -25.60
C LEU A 131 -15.18 -6.14 -26.81
N LYS A 132 -14.36 -6.32 -27.85
CA LYS A 132 -14.49 -5.72 -29.17
C LYS A 132 -14.75 -6.81 -30.18
#